data_AF-A0A0S8ZM72-F1
#
_entry.id   AF-A0A0S8ZM72-F1
#
_cell.length_a   1.000
_cell.length_b   1.000
_cell.length_c   1.000
_cell.angle_alpha   90.00
_cell.angle_beta   90.00
_cell.angle_gamma   90.00
#
_symmetry.space_group_name_H-M   'P 1'
#
loop_
_entity.id
_entity.type
_entity.pdbx_description
1 polymer ?
#
loop_
_entity_poly.entity_id
_entity_poly.type
_entity_poly.pdbx_seq_one_letter_code
_entity_poly.pdbx_strand_id
1 'polypeptide(L)'
;MKKLLVLLALLSPFTAIAGEPDHFAVCDKIRSDVTRDYDVYNLVLVDKGSSYAANEELVLCVYDGTVRKFHGESAVRVMATLDIASNKLNVLL
;
A
#
# COMPACT_ATOMS: atom_id res chain seq x y z
N MET A 1 -25.48 -43.95 -8.17
CA MET A 1 -25.47 -42.47 -8.20
C MET A 1 -25.10 -41.88 -6.83
N LYS A 2 -23.90 -42.17 -6.29
CA LYS A 2 -23.44 -41.65 -4.99
C LYS A 2 -21.97 -41.19 -4.98
N LYS A 3 -21.30 -41.25 -6.12
CA LYS A 3 -19.88 -40.89 -6.28
C LYS A 3 -19.67 -39.53 -6.96
N LEU A 4 -20.73 -38.90 -7.46
CA LEU A 4 -20.63 -37.61 -8.15
C LEU A 4 -20.57 -36.41 -7.20
N LEU A 5 -21.08 -36.54 -5.98
CA LEU A 5 -21.19 -35.42 -5.04
C LEU A 5 -19.87 -35.05 -4.35
N VAL A 6 -18.88 -35.95 -4.35
CA VAL A 6 -17.59 -35.70 -3.66
C VAL A 6 -16.62 -34.92 -4.56
N LEU A 7 -16.75 -35.01 -5.89
CA LEU A 7 -15.89 -34.28 -6.83
C LEU A 7 -16.28 -32.81 -7.01
N LEU A 8 -17.53 -32.43 -6.73
CA LEU A 8 -17.96 -31.03 -6.74
C LEU A 8 -17.44 -30.23 -5.53
N ALA A 9 -17.03 -30.89 -4.44
CA ALA A 9 -16.40 -30.24 -3.30
C ALA A 9 -14.90 -29.94 -3.52
N LEU A 10 -14.24 -30.59 -4.48
CA LEU A 10 -12.86 -30.27 -4.88
C LEU A 10 -12.78 -29.23 -6.00
N LEU A 11 -13.92 -28.91 -6.64
CA LEU A 11 -14.07 -27.88 -7.65
C LEU A 11 -14.74 -26.62 -7.12
N SER A 12 -15.09 -26.57 -5.82
CA SER A 12 -15.35 -25.27 -5.21
C SER A 12 -14.07 -24.47 -5.38
N PRO A 13 -14.07 -23.35 -6.13
CA PRO A 13 -12.93 -22.48 -6.15
C PRO A 13 -12.61 -22.24 -4.69
N PHE A 14 -11.35 -22.43 -4.31
CA PHE A 14 -10.84 -21.72 -3.16
C PHE A 14 -11.10 -20.25 -3.49
N THR A 15 -12.28 -19.76 -3.12
CA THR A 15 -12.51 -18.36 -2.86
C THR A 15 -11.63 -18.11 -1.64
N ALA A 16 -10.32 -18.04 -1.88
CA ALA A 16 -9.52 -17.05 -1.24
C ALA A 16 -10.32 -15.78 -1.48
N ILE A 17 -11.09 -15.42 -0.46
CA ILE A 17 -11.40 -14.03 -0.22
C ILE A 17 -10.01 -13.42 -0.27
N ALA A 18 -9.66 -12.81 -1.41
CA ALA A 18 -8.48 -12.00 -1.51
C ALA A 18 -8.75 -10.90 -0.49
N GLY A 19 -8.36 -11.15 0.76
CA GLY A 19 -8.56 -10.22 1.84
C GLY A 19 -7.95 -8.91 1.38
N GLU A 20 -8.59 -7.81 1.77
CA GLU A 20 -8.03 -6.48 1.55
C GLU A 20 -6.53 -6.55 1.89
N PRO A 21 -5.63 -6.16 0.97
CA PRO A 21 -4.21 -6.22 1.22
C PRO A 21 -3.92 -5.43 2.49
N ASP A 22 -3.02 -5.98 3.31
CA ASP A 22 -2.58 -5.31 4.54
C ASP A 22 -1.89 -4.00 4.16
N HIS A 23 -2.68 -2.92 4.16
CA HIS A 23 -2.23 -1.62 3.72
C HIS A 23 -1.14 -1.06 4.63
N PHE A 24 -1.04 -1.49 5.90
CA PHE A 24 0.08 -1.12 6.76
C PHE A 24 1.39 -1.75 6.29
N ALA A 25 1.36 -3.04 5.95
CA ALA A 25 2.53 -3.73 5.40
C ALA A 25 2.95 -3.14 4.04
N VAL A 26 1.98 -2.76 3.20
CA VAL A 26 2.26 -2.06 1.93
C VAL A 26 2.90 -0.70 2.19
N CYS A 27 2.37 0.09 3.12
CA CYS A 27 2.95 1.38 3.50
C CYS A 27 4.39 1.21 4.01
N ASP A 28 4.64 0.27 4.91
CA ASP A 28 6.00 0.02 5.42
C ASP A 28 7.00 -0.32 4.29
N LYS A 29 6.54 -1.08 3.29
CA LYS A 29 7.34 -1.45 2.11
C LYS A 29 7.64 -0.27 1.19
N ILE A 30 6.64 0.55 0.84
CA ILE A 30 6.87 1.67 -0.10
C ILE A 30 7.63 2.84 0.54
N ARG A 31 7.70 2.91 1.88
CA ARG A 31 8.43 3.95 2.60
C ARG A 31 9.87 4.10 2.11
N SER A 32 10.57 3.00 1.86
CA SER A 32 11.96 3.07 1.34
C SER A 32 12.03 3.62 -0.08
N ASP A 33 11.05 3.30 -0.92
CA ASP A 33 10.97 3.82 -2.29
C ASP A 33 10.68 5.33 -2.28
N VAL A 34 9.76 5.78 -1.41
CA VAL A 34 9.51 7.22 -1.21
C VAL A 34 10.77 7.93 -0.74
N THR A 35 11.50 7.38 0.23
CA THR A 35 12.76 8.00 0.71
C THR A 35 13.80 8.10 -0.39
N ARG A 36 14.01 7.02 -1.15
CA ARG A 36 15.04 6.95 -2.19
C ARG A 36 14.72 7.84 -3.38
N ASP A 37 13.49 7.79 -3.87
CA ASP A 37 13.12 8.36 -5.18
C ASP A 37 12.71 9.84 -5.07
N TYR A 38 12.31 10.30 -3.88
CA TYR A 38 11.81 11.66 -3.63
C TYR A 38 12.66 12.48 -2.64
N ASP A 39 13.78 11.94 -2.17
CA ASP A 39 14.72 12.61 -1.24
C ASP A 39 14.04 13.09 0.06
N VAL A 40 13.14 12.25 0.60
CA VAL A 40 12.43 12.50 1.87
C VAL A 40 12.91 11.56 2.96
N TYR A 41 13.26 12.12 4.11
CA TYR A 41 13.86 11.42 5.24
C TYR A 41 12.89 11.33 6.42
N ASN A 42 13.24 10.46 7.38
CA ASN A 42 12.52 10.32 8.64
C ASN A 42 11.00 10.09 8.47
N LEU A 43 10.62 9.33 7.43
CA LEU A 43 9.21 9.04 7.14
C LEU A 43 8.58 8.23 8.27
N VAL A 44 7.54 8.80 8.88
CA VAL A 44 6.70 8.17 9.90
C VAL A 44 5.28 8.14 9.37
N LEU A 45 4.67 6.96 9.33
CA LEU A 45 3.27 6.82 8.93
C LEU A 45 2.39 7.58 9.94
N VAL A 46 1.55 8.47 9.44
CA VAL A 46 0.59 9.21 10.26
C VAL A 46 -0.42 8.22 10.86
N ASP A 47 -0.91 8.49 12.07
CA ASP A 47 -1.99 7.68 12.65
C ASP A 47 -3.20 7.66 11.71
N LYS A 48 -3.69 6.46 11.37
CA LYS A 48 -4.73 6.22 10.34
C LYS A 48 -4.38 6.83 8.96
N GLY A 49 -3.09 7.07 8.70
CA GLY A 49 -2.57 7.58 7.43
C GLY A 49 -2.52 6.53 6.33
N SER A 50 -2.98 5.30 6.58
CA SER A 50 -3.07 4.25 5.57
C SER A 50 -4.52 3.89 5.28
N SER A 51 -4.87 3.73 4.01
CA SER A 51 -6.16 3.18 3.60
C SER A 51 -6.04 2.33 2.34
N TYR A 52 -6.97 1.40 2.18
CA TYR A 52 -7.14 0.60 0.97
C TYR A 52 -8.49 0.93 0.30
N ALA A 53 -8.45 1.25 -0.99
CA ALA A 53 -9.64 1.47 -1.80
C ALA A 53 -9.92 0.24 -2.66
N ALA A 54 -10.76 -0.68 -2.16
CA ALA A 54 -10.98 -1.99 -2.79
C ALA A 54 -11.46 -1.94 -4.25
N ASN A 55 -12.26 -0.94 -4.63
CA ASN A 55 -12.78 -0.83 -5.99
C ASN A 55 -11.73 -0.32 -7.00
N GLU A 56 -10.67 0.31 -6.51
CA GLU A 56 -9.62 0.94 -7.33
C GLU A 56 -8.28 0.19 -7.18
N GLU A 57 -8.22 -0.80 -6.30
CA GLU A 57 -7.01 -1.52 -5.91
C GLU A 57 -5.85 -0.58 -5.51
N LEU A 58 -6.19 0.54 -4.86
CA LEU A 58 -5.23 1.56 -4.44
C LEU A 58 -4.93 1.46 -2.95
N VAL A 59 -3.66 1.61 -2.59
CA VAL A 59 -3.23 1.88 -1.21
C VAL A 59 -2.77 3.32 -1.11
N LEU A 60 -3.38 4.08 -0.21
CA LEU A 60 -2.91 5.41 0.18
C LEU A 60 -2.09 5.29 1.46
N CYS A 61 -0.94 5.96 1.48
CA CYS A 61 -0.06 6.07 2.64
C CYS A 61 0.33 7.53 2.85
N VAL A 62 0.06 8.06 4.04
CA VAL A 62 0.38 9.43 4.44
C VAL A 62 1.47 9.40 5.48
N TYR A 63 2.61 10.01 5.16
CA TYR A 63 3.76 10.10 6.05
C TYR A 63 4.03 11.55 6.44
N ASP A 64 4.50 11.76 7.66
CA ASP A 64 5.26 12.96 8.01
C ASP A 64 6.75 12.64 7.85
N GLY A 65 7.53 13.59 7.32
CA GLY A 65 8.97 13.42 7.11
C GLY A 65 9.70 14.75 6.96
N THR A 66 10.95 14.71 6.52
CA THR A 66 11.77 15.91 6.27
C THR A 66 12.45 15.87 4.91
N VAL A 67 12.53 17.02 4.25
CA VAL A 67 13.35 17.21 3.04
C VAL A 67 14.54 18.08 3.37
N ARG A 68 15.69 17.79 2.76
CA ARG A 68 16.89 18.63 2.89
C ARG A 68 16.78 19.82 1.93
N LYS A 69 16.89 21.03 2.46
CA LYS A 69 16.97 22.28 1.70
C LYS A 69 18.32 22.95 1.95
N PHE A 70 18.68 23.91 1.10
CA PHE A 70 19.93 24.66 1.21
C PHE A 70 20.13 25.34 2.58
N HIS A 71 19.05 25.65 3.30
CA HIS A 71 19.08 26.33 4.60
C HIS A 71 18.74 25.43 5.79
N GLY A 72 18.65 24.11 5.61
CA GLY A 72 18.33 23.15 6.68
C GLY A 72 17.27 22.14 6.29
N GLU A 73 16.75 21.42 7.28
CA GLU A 73 15.66 20.46 7.10
C GLU A 73 14.30 21.15 7.17
N SER A 74 13.37 20.78 6.28
CA SER A 74 11.98 21.23 6.31
C SER A 74 11.06 20.04 6.52
N ALA A 75 10.12 20.16 7.44
CA ALA A 75 9.04 19.19 7.58
C ALA A 75 8.18 19.17 6.29
N VAL A 76 7.74 17.98 5.91
CA VAL A 76 6.88 17.74 4.74
C VAL A 76 5.88 16.64 5.08
N ARG A 77 4.69 16.71 4.47
CA ARG A 77 3.69 15.64 4.51
C ARG A 77 3.62 14.97 3.15
N VAL A 78 3.93 13.69 3.11
CA VAL A 78 3.97 12.91 1.88
C VAL A 78 2.70 12.09 1.74
N MET A 79 2.00 12.24 0.62
CA MET A 79 0.89 11.36 0.24
C MET A 79 1.37 10.45 -0.89
N ALA A 80 1.53 9.17 -0.59
CA ALA A 80 1.94 8.14 -1.55
C ALA A 80 0.77 7.22 -1.86
N THR A 81 0.42 7.10 -3.14
CA THR A 81 -0.63 6.20 -3.62
C THR A 81 -0.01 5.12 -4.50
N LEU A 82 -0.13 3.87 -4.07
CA LEU A 82 0.25 2.70 -4.86
C LEU A 82 -0.98 2.12 -5.54
N ASP A 83 -0.96 2.07 -6.86
CA ASP A 83 -1.86 1.24 -7.65
C ASP A 83 -1.31 -0.19 -7.68
N ILE A 84 -2.02 -1.13 -7.04
CA ILE A 84 -1.59 -2.52 -6.92
C ILE A 84 -1.69 -3.24 -8.26
N ALA A 85 -2.71 -2.92 -9.07
CA ALA A 85 -2.94 -3.56 -10.36
C ALA A 85 -1.82 -3.23 -11.36
N SER A 86 -1.40 -1.97 -11.42
CA SER A 86 -0.37 -1.49 -12.33
C SER A 86 1.04 -1.41 -11.71
N ASN A 87 1.16 -1.68 -10.41
CA ASN A 87 2.38 -1.52 -9.61
C ASN A 87 2.99 -0.11 -9.78
N LYS A 88 2.14 0.91 -9.84
CA LYS A 88 2.55 2.31 -10.07
C LYS A 88 2.44 3.11 -8.78
N LEU A 89 3.57 3.65 -8.34
CA LEU A 89 3.64 4.56 -7.20
C LEU A 89 3.51 6.01 -7.67
N ASN A 90 2.60 6.76 -7.06
CA ASN A 90 2.46 8.21 -7.24
C ASN A 90 2.68 8.88 -5.89
N VAL A 91 3.47 9.95 -5.86
CA VAL A 91 3.81 10.64 -4.62
C VAL A 91 3.59 12.14 -4.78
N LEU A 92 2.92 12.72 -3.79
CA LEU A 92 2.72 14.15 -3.61
C LEU A 92 3.45 14.58 -2.32
N LEU A 93 4.27 15.62 -2.42
CA LEU A 93 5.06 16.21 -1.34
C LEU A 93 4.51 17.58 -0.94
#